data_AF-A0A815QV63-F1
#
_entry.id   AF-A0A815QV63-F1
#
_cell.length_a   1.000
_cell.length_b   1.000
_cell.length_c   1.000
_cell.angle_alpha   90.00
_cell.angle_beta   90.00
_cell.angle_gamma   90.00
#
_symmetry.space_group_name_H-M   'P 1'
#
loop_
_entity.id
_entity.type
_entity.pdbx_description
1 polymer ?
#
loop_
_entity_poly.entity_id
_entity_poly.type
_entity_poly.pdbx_seq_one_letter_code
_entity_poly.pdbx_strand_id
1 'polypeptide(L)'
;MLALSHGNADVERGFSENAHLVTDERASLSVVSISGLRATKDAVKFHGDGAVQNVAITKALLSSVKQAHERFKIDNERQQQMLKDKELSEQALAAAKNDEVLLIEKECKLLDEQKGLRKELESATNMLDEDSEQLTAAIAEKNFSEVETE
;
A
#
# COMPACT_ATOMS: atom_id res chain seq x y z
N MET A 1 39.00 21.31 -38.13
CA MET A 1 38.25 20.54 -37.10
C MET A 1 38.98 20.75 -35.78
N LEU A 2 38.57 21.74 -34.97
CA LEU A 2 39.36 22.28 -33.83
C LEU A 2 38.55 22.32 -32.51
N ALA A 3 37.45 21.55 -32.45
CA ALA A 3 36.51 21.57 -31.33
C ALA A 3 36.27 20.18 -30.74
N LEU A 4 37.24 19.27 -30.85
CA LEU A 4 37.21 18.01 -30.09
C LEU A 4 38.19 18.17 -28.93
N SER A 5 37.66 18.38 -27.71
CA SER A 5 38.45 18.32 -26.50
C SER A 5 39.10 16.93 -26.41
N HIS A 6 40.43 16.89 -26.27
CA HIS A 6 41.22 15.65 -26.30
C HIS A 6 41.17 14.87 -24.96
N GLY A 7 40.29 15.26 -24.03
CA GLY A 7 40.15 14.65 -22.71
C GLY A 7 38.81 14.96 -22.06
N ASN A 8 38.49 14.22 -21.00
CA ASN A 8 37.22 14.32 -20.25
C ASN A 8 37.09 15.60 -19.40
N ALA A 9 37.93 16.61 -19.60
CA ALA A 9 37.97 17.81 -18.79
C ALA A 9 36.63 18.58 -18.78
N ASP A 10 35.90 18.60 -19.89
CA ASP A 10 34.57 19.22 -19.95
C ASP A 10 33.53 18.47 -19.11
N VAL A 11 33.63 17.13 -19.09
CA VAL A 11 32.76 16.25 -18.31
C VAL A 11 33.07 16.40 -16.82
N GLU A 12 34.35 16.36 -16.45
CA GLU A 12 34.82 16.54 -15.07
C GLU A 12 34.48 17.93 -14.52
N ARG A 13 34.59 18.97 -15.35
CA ARG A 13 34.15 20.32 -14.99
C ARG A 13 32.64 20.38 -14.77
N GLY A 14 31.86 19.70 -15.59
CA GLY A 14 30.41 19.57 -15.39
C GLY A 14 30.05 18.91 -14.06
N PHE A 15 30.78 17.88 -13.64
CA PHE A 15 30.60 17.25 -12.33
C PHE A 15 31.01 18.19 -11.18
N SER A 16 32.14 18.88 -11.30
CA SER A 16 32.61 19.83 -10.30
C SER A 16 31.65 21.02 -10.12
N GLU A 17 31.17 21.60 -11.23
CA GLU A 17 30.19 22.67 -11.21
C GLU A 17 28.86 22.23 -10.59
N ASN A 18 28.48 20.95 -10.71
CA ASN A 18 27.26 20.38 -10.14
C ASN A 18 27.45 19.71 -8.78
N ALA A 19 28.66 19.67 -8.22
CA ALA A 19 28.93 18.97 -6.95
C ALA A 19 28.05 19.47 -5.80
N HIS A 20 27.70 20.77 -5.80
CA HIS A 20 26.80 21.39 -4.83
C HIS A 20 25.31 21.04 -5.02
N LEU A 21 24.92 20.55 -6.21
CA LEU A 21 23.55 20.11 -6.52
C LEU A 21 23.36 18.60 -6.34
N VAL A 22 24.44 17.83 -6.36
CA VAL A 22 24.46 16.37 -6.24
C VAL A 22 25.09 15.98 -4.89
N THR A 23 24.51 16.48 -3.79
CA THR A 23 24.84 16.06 -2.41
C THR A 23 23.81 15.05 -1.92
N ASP A 24 24.09 14.27 -0.87
CA ASP A 24 23.20 13.20 -0.37
C ASP A 24 21.77 13.69 -0.02
N GLU A 25 21.61 14.94 0.43
CA GLU A 25 20.29 15.56 0.68
C GLU A 25 19.59 16.07 -0.61
N ARG A 26 20.37 16.46 -1.63
CA ARG A 26 19.89 17.01 -2.92
C ARG A 26 19.85 15.97 -4.05
N ALA A 27 20.32 14.76 -3.80
CA ALA A 27 20.21 13.59 -4.68
C ALA A 27 18.75 13.18 -4.98
N SER A 28 17.78 13.79 -4.28
CA SER A 28 16.35 13.68 -4.54
C SER A 28 15.87 14.42 -5.79
N LEU A 29 16.69 15.30 -6.39
CA LEU A 29 16.32 16.02 -7.59
C LEU A 29 16.47 15.15 -8.85
N SER A 30 15.44 15.18 -9.70
CA SER A 30 15.52 14.53 -11.01
C SER A 30 16.60 15.18 -11.90
N VAL A 31 17.12 14.41 -12.87
CA VAL A 31 18.08 14.91 -13.88
C VAL A 31 17.54 16.14 -14.62
N VAL A 32 16.22 16.19 -14.86
CA VAL A 32 15.55 17.31 -15.50
C VAL A 32 15.60 18.56 -14.61
N SER A 33 15.38 18.41 -13.31
CA SER A 33 15.45 19.50 -12.33
C SER A 33 16.88 20.07 -12.22
N ILE A 34 17.89 19.20 -12.17
CA ILE A 34 19.31 19.59 -12.16
C ILE A 34 19.66 20.37 -13.44
N SER A 35 19.22 19.87 -14.59
CA SER A 35 19.44 20.53 -15.87
C SER A 35 18.76 21.90 -15.94
N GLY A 36 17.55 22.02 -15.38
CA GLY A 36 16.81 23.28 -15.28
C GLY A 36 17.54 24.32 -14.44
N LEU A 37 18.03 23.93 -13.25
CA LEU A 37 18.81 24.81 -12.39
C LEU A 37 20.09 25.30 -13.07
N ARG A 38 20.81 24.40 -13.75
CA ARG A 38 21.99 24.78 -14.53
C ARG A 38 21.65 25.78 -15.63
N ALA A 39 20.59 25.53 -16.40
CA ALA A 39 20.16 26.45 -17.45
C ALA A 39 19.81 27.85 -16.90
N THR A 40 19.20 27.94 -15.72
CA THR A 40 18.94 29.24 -15.09
C THR A 40 20.22 29.96 -14.64
N LYS A 41 21.18 29.23 -14.07
CA LYS A 41 22.49 29.76 -13.68
C LYS A 41 23.27 30.29 -14.89
N ASP A 42 23.28 29.51 -15.96
CA ASP A 42 23.92 29.90 -17.22
C ASP A 42 23.24 31.14 -17.81
N ALA A 43 21.90 31.20 -17.80
CA ALA A 43 21.17 32.37 -18.27
C ALA A 43 21.53 33.65 -17.48
N VAL A 44 21.67 33.57 -16.16
CA VAL A 44 22.11 34.72 -15.34
C VAL A 44 23.56 35.11 -15.68
N LYS A 45 24.44 34.12 -15.90
CA LYS A 45 25.82 34.38 -16.28
C LYS A 45 25.93 35.09 -17.64
N PHE A 46 25.21 34.60 -18.65
CA PHE A 46 25.30 35.13 -20.02
C PHE A 46 24.48 36.40 -20.25
N HIS A 47 23.32 36.54 -19.60
CA HIS A 47 22.41 37.67 -19.82
C HIS A 47 22.42 38.72 -18.70
N GLY A 48 22.90 38.38 -17.51
CA GLY A 48 22.95 39.26 -16.34
C GLY A 48 24.36 39.63 -15.87
N ASP A 49 25.39 39.23 -16.63
CA ASP A 49 26.81 39.42 -16.22
C ASP A 49 27.08 38.84 -14.82
N GLY A 50 26.46 37.69 -14.51
CA GLY A 50 26.57 37.04 -13.20
C GLY A 50 25.66 37.60 -12.11
N ALA A 51 24.88 38.64 -12.39
CA ALA A 51 23.97 39.27 -11.44
C ALA A 51 22.50 39.17 -11.88
N VAL A 52 21.63 38.69 -10.99
CA VAL A 52 20.22 38.42 -11.31
C VAL A 52 19.46 39.70 -11.66
N GLN A 53 19.78 40.81 -10.99
CA GLN A 53 19.14 42.11 -11.21
C GLN A 53 19.35 42.69 -12.61
N ASN A 54 20.40 42.25 -13.31
CA ASN A 54 20.74 42.72 -14.65
C ASN A 54 20.02 41.93 -15.75
N VAL A 55 19.35 40.82 -15.40
CA VAL A 55 18.61 40.02 -16.37
C VAL A 55 17.30 40.73 -16.72
N ALA A 56 17.16 41.11 -18.00
CA ALA A 56 15.97 41.80 -18.48
C ALA A 56 14.71 40.91 -18.37
N ILE A 57 13.68 41.42 -17.68
CA ILE A 57 12.39 40.73 -17.56
C ILE A 57 11.59 40.92 -18.85
N THR A 58 11.60 39.87 -19.65
CA THR A 58 10.95 39.79 -20.95
C THR A 58 9.48 39.36 -20.81
N LYS A 59 8.59 39.84 -21.70
CA LYS A 59 7.18 39.38 -21.73
C LYS A 59 7.05 37.87 -21.95
N ALA A 60 7.94 37.30 -22.76
CA ALA A 60 7.98 35.86 -22.99
C ALA A 60 8.37 35.10 -21.71
N LEU A 61 9.34 35.62 -20.95
CA LEU A 61 9.74 35.04 -19.66
C LEU A 61 8.55 35.02 -18.68
N LEU A 62 7.81 36.12 -18.57
CA LEU A 62 6.62 36.20 -17.72
C LEU A 62 5.54 35.19 -18.13
N SER A 63 5.29 35.05 -19.44
CA SER A 63 4.33 34.05 -19.95
C SER A 63 4.77 32.63 -19.63
N SER A 64 6.04 32.30 -19.85
CA SER A 64 6.59 30.97 -19.56
C SER A 64 6.51 30.62 -18.08
N VAL A 65 6.80 31.56 -17.19
CA VAL A 65 6.70 31.36 -15.73
C VAL A 65 5.26 31.10 -15.32
N LYS A 66 4.28 31.84 -15.87
CA LYS A 66 2.86 31.61 -15.60
C LYS A 66 2.43 30.19 -16.00
N GLN A 67 2.79 29.76 -17.21
CA GLN A 67 2.46 28.41 -17.68
C GLN A 67 3.14 27.32 -16.85
N ALA A 68 4.40 27.51 -16.46
CA ALA A 68 5.11 26.58 -15.59
C ALA A 68 4.41 26.45 -14.23
N HIS A 69 3.96 27.56 -13.66
CA HIS A 69 3.24 27.57 -12.39
C HIS A 69 1.86 26.88 -12.49
N GLU A 70 1.11 27.12 -13.55
CA GLU A 70 -0.16 26.42 -13.80
C GLU A 70 0.03 24.90 -13.90
N ARG A 71 1.07 24.45 -14.62
CA ARG A 71 1.40 23.02 -14.72
C ARG A 71 1.78 22.43 -13.38
N PHE A 72 2.60 23.14 -12.61
CA PHE A 72 2.98 22.72 -11.26
C PHE A 72 1.76 22.57 -10.35
N LYS A 73 0.82 23.52 -10.42
CA LYS A 73 -0.43 23.46 -9.65
C LYS A 73 -1.25 22.22 -10.00
N ILE A 74 -1.44 21.95 -11.29
CA ILE A 74 -2.18 20.76 -11.76
C ILE A 74 -1.50 19.47 -11.30
N ASP A 75 -0.17 19.39 -11.40
CA ASP A 75 0.57 18.20 -10.99
C ASP A 75 0.47 17.97 -9.47
N ASN A 76 0.57 19.03 -8.68
CA ASN A 76 0.41 18.96 -7.24
C ASN A 76 -1.01 18.50 -6.84
N GLU A 77 -2.05 19.02 -7.49
CA GLU A 77 -3.44 18.58 -7.28
C GLU A 77 -3.62 17.10 -7.63
N ARG A 78 -3.03 16.63 -8.74
CA ARG A 78 -3.03 15.21 -9.14
C ARG A 78 -2.32 14.33 -8.11
N GLN A 79 -1.15 14.75 -7.62
CA GLN A 79 -0.42 13.99 -6.59
C GLN A 79 -1.23 13.88 -5.29
N GLN A 80 -1.90 14.95 -4.88
CA GLN A 80 -2.77 14.92 -3.70
C GLN A 80 -3.97 13.98 -3.89
N GLN A 81 -4.57 13.93 -5.08
CA GLN A 81 -5.65 12.98 -5.37
C GLN A 81 -5.13 11.53 -5.30
N MET A 82 -3.97 11.24 -5.91
CA MET A 82 -3.39 9.90 -5.86
C MET A 82 -3.07 9.44 -4.43
N LEU A 83 -2.59 10.34 -3.58
CA LEU A 83 -2.35 10.05 -2.16
C LEU A 83 -3.66 9.71 -1.43
N LYS A 84 -4.72 10.51 -1.64
CA LYS A 84 -6.04 10.26 -1.05
C LYS A 84 -6.65 8.95 -1.54
N ASP A 85 -6.55 8.66 -2.83
CA ASP A 85 -7.07 7.42 -3.42
C ASP A 85 -6.32 6.20 -2.86
N LYS A 86 -5.00 6.33 -2.66
CA LYS A 86 -4.17 5.30 -2.04
C LYS A 86 -4.55 5.08 -0.57
N GLU A 87 -4.75 6.14 0.20
CA GLU A 87 -5.22 6.07 1.60
C GLU A 87 -6.61 5.41 1.69
N LEU A 88 -7.54 5.77 0.80
CA LEU A 88 -8.87 5.15 0.71
C LEU A 88 -8.78 3.66 0.38
N SER A 89 -7.93 3.28 -0.57
CA SER A 89 -7.69 1.88 -0.93
C SER A 89 -7.09 1.08 0.21
N GLU A 90 -6.10 1.65 0.92
CA GLU A 90 -5.49 1.03 2.09
C GLU A 90 -6.48 0.86 3.24
N GLN A 91 -7.35 1.85 3.49
CA GLN A 91 -8.43 1.74 4.47
C GLN A 91 -9.46 0.68 4.09
N ALA A 92 -9.87 0.61 2.82
CA ALA A 92 -10.80 -0.41 2.35
C ALA A 92 -10.20 -1.82 2.48
N LEU A 93 -8.91 -1.98 2.17
CA LEU A 93 -8.20 -3.24 2.35
C LEU A 93 -8.08 -3.62 3.82
N ALA A 94 -7.80 -2.66 4.70
CA ALA A 94 -7.75 -2.89 6.14
C ALA A 94 -9.12 -3.30 6.72
N ALA A 95 -10.20 -2.65 6.27
CA ALA A 95 -11.56 -3.03 6.65
C ALA A 95 -11.90 -4.44 6.18
N ALA A 96 -11.59 -4.80 4.93
CA ALA A 96 -11.82 -6.14 4.40
C ALA A 96 -11.07 -7.22 5.18
N LYS A 97 -9.81 -6.95 5.57
CA LYS A 97 -9.03 -7.87 6.42
C LYS A 97 -9.64 -8.04 7.81
N ASN A 98 -10.14 -6.97 8.42
CA ASN A 98 -10.82 -7.06 9.72
C ASN A 98 -12.11 -7.88 9.62
N ASP A 99 -12.89 -7.69 8.56
CA ASP A 99 -14.10 -8.48 8.31
C ASP A 99 -13.78 -9.97 8.12
N GLU A 100 -12.69 -10.28 7.40
CA GLU A 100 -12.20 -11.64 7.22
C GLU A 100 -11.82 -12.30 8.56
N VAL A 101 -11.08 -11.58 9.43
CA VAL A 101 -10.74 -12.07 10.78
C VAL A 101 -12.01 -12.34 11.60
N LEU A 102 -12.99 -11.45 11.56
CA LEU A 102 -14.27 -11.63 12.26
C LEU A 102 -15.06 -12.84 11.74
N LEU A 103 -15.01 -13.12 10.44
CA LEU A 103 -15.65 -14.29 9.85
C LEU A 103 -14.97 -15.58 10.30
N ILE A 104 -13.64 -15.62 10.30
CA ILE A 104 -12.86 -16.77 10.80
C ILE A 104 -13.17 -17.04 12.27
N GLU A 105 -13.23 -16.01 13.11
CA GLU A 105 -13.60 -16.16 14.52
C GLU A 105 -15.01 -16.75 14.71
N LYS A 106 -15.98 -16.31 13.90
CA LYS A 106 -17.34 -16.87 13.93
C LYS A 106 -17.36 -18.33 13.47
N GLU A 107 -16.61 -18.66 12.44
CA GLU A 107 -16.51 -20.03 11.94
C GLU A 107 -15.90 -20.97 12.99
N CYS A 108 -14.86 -20.55 13.69
CA CYS A 108 -14.28 -21.31 14.81
C CYS A 108 -15.32 -21.59 15.90
N LYS A 109 -16.11 -20.59 16.30
CA LYS A 109 -17.17 -20.77 17.32
C LYS A 109 -18.24 -21.77 16.87
N LEU A 110 -18.70 -21.66 15.62
CA LEU A 110 -19.68 -22.58 15.06
C LEU A 110 -19.13 -24.01 14.97
N LEU A 111 -17.85 -24.19 14.65
CA LEU A 111 -17.21 -25.50 14.63
C LEU A 111 -17.15 -26.14 16.02
N ASP A 112 -16.86 -25.35 17.06
CA ASP A 112 -16.84 -25.84 18.43
C ASP A 112 -18.24 -26.22 18.93
N GLU A 113 -19.26 -25.41 18.61
CA GLU A 113 -20.67 -25.74 18.87
C GLU A 113 -21.10 -27.02 18.16
N GLN A 114 -20.73 -27.18 16.87
CA GLN A 114 -21.04 -28.38 16.10
C GLN A 114 -20.41 -29.63 16.73
N LYS A 115 -19.16 -29.53 17.20
CA LYS A 115 -18.49 -30.64 17.91
C LYS A 115 -19.19 -30.98 19.23
N GLY A 116 -19.65 -29.98 19.97
CA GLY A 116 -20.43 -30.17 21.19
C GLY A 116 -21.72 -30.95 20.93
N LEU A 117 -22.53 -30.44 20.00
CA LEU A 117 -23.79 -31.08 19.59
C LEU A 117 -23.57 -32.50 19.05
N ARG A 118 -22.48 -32.75 18.32
CA ARG A 118 -22.17 -34.08 17.80
C ARG A 118 -21.87 -35.08 18.93
N LYS A 119 -21.17 -34.66 19.98
CA LYS A 119 -20.93 -35.50 21.16
C LYS A 119 -22.22 -35.80 21.93
N GLU A 120 -23.09 -34.80 22.07
CA GLU A 120 -24.40 -35.00 22.70
C GLU A 120 -25.26 -35.98 21.91
N LEU A 121 -25.26 -35.87 20.57
CA LEU A 121 -25.97 -36.78 19.68
C LEU A 121 -25.39 -38.20 19.78
N GLU A 122 -24.06 -38.35 19.78
CA GLU A 122 -23.39 -39.64 19.94
C GLU A 122 -23.70 -40.29 21.30
N SER A 123 -23.74 -39.49 22.38
CA SER A 123 -24.18 -39.98 23.69
C SER A 123 -25.63 -40.42 23.68
N ALA A 124 -26.53 -39.66 23.04
CA ALA A 124 -27.94 -40.00 22.94
C ALA A 124 -28.17 -41.26 22.10
N THR A 125 -27.42 -41.46 21.01
CA THR A 125 -27.51 -42.68 20.21
C THR A 125 -27.03 -43.89 20.99
N ASN A 126 -25.93 -43.78 21.73
CA ASN A 126 -25.43 -44.89 22.54
C ASN A 126 -26.45 -45.30 23.61
N MET A 127 -27.09 -44.35 24.28
CA MET A 127 -28.16 -44.65 25.25
C MET A 127 -29.35 -45.35 24.59
N LEU A 128 -29.78 -44.89 23.41
CA LEU A 128 -30.89 -45.54 22.68
C LEU A 128 -30.53 -46.95 22.21
N ASP A 129 -29.29 -47.16 21.77
CA ASP A 129 -28.81 -48.48 21.36
C ASP A 129 -28.78 -49.43 22.57
N GLU A 130 -28.22 -48.99 23.72
CA GLU A 130 -28.22 -49.72 24.99
C GLU A 130 -29.64 -50.06 25.46
N ASP A 131 -30.56 -49.09 25.47
CA ASP A 131 -31.97 -49.31 25.84
C ASP A 131 -32.63 -50.32 24.89
N SER A 132 -32.32 -50.27 23.59
CA SER A 132 -32.87 -51.20 22.60
C SER A 132 -32.35 -52.63 22.81
N GLU A 133 -31.07 -52.79 23.16
CA GLU A 133 -30.46 -54.08 23.46
C GLU A 133 -31.08 -54.69 24.72
N GLN A 134 -31.29 -53.89 25.76
CA GLN A 134 -31.96 -54.32 27.00
C GLN A 134 -33.41 -54.74 26.74
N LEU A 135 -34.17 -53.96 25.97
CA LEU A 135 -35.54 -54.30 25.61
C LEU A 135 -35.64 -55.59 24.78
N THR A 136 -34.75 -55.77 23.80
CA THR A 136 -34.74 -56.99 22.99
C THR A 136 -34.35 -58.23 23.80
N ALA A 137 -33.41 -58.10 24.75
CA ALA A 137 -33.06 -59.16 25.69
C ALA A 137 -34.23 -59.52 26.63
N ALA A 138 -34.89 -58.53 27.23
CA ALA A 138 -36.05 -58.74 28.12
C ALA A 138 -37.23 -59.41 27.39
N ILE A 139 -37.49 -59.02 26.13
CA ILE A 139 -38.52 -59.67 25.29
C ILE A 139 -38.16 -61.13 25.01
N ALA A 140 -36.88 -61.44 24.74
CA ALA A 140 -36.42 -62.80 24.47
C ALA A 140 -36.53 -63.72 25.71
N GLU A 141 -36.23 -63.20 26.90
CA GLU A 141 -36.29 -63.95 28.17
C GLU A 141 -37.71 -64.04 28.78
N LYS A 142 -38.70 -63.29 28.28
CA LYS A 142 -40.06 -63.16 28.86
C LYS A 142 -40.07 -62.73 30.34
N ASN A 143 -38.98 -62.12 30.80
CA ASN A 143 -38.87 -61.53 32.14
C ASN A 143 -39.12 -60.03 32.03
N PHE A 144 -40.33 -59.60 32.36
CA PHE A 144 -40.72 -58.18 32.35
C PHE A 144 -40.48 -57.48 33.70
N SER A 145 -39.76 -58.12 34.63
CA SER A 145 -39.58 -57.61 36.00
C SER A 145 -38.49 -56.54 36.16
N GLU A 146 -37.74 -56.20 35.10
CA GLU A 146 -36.70 -55.17 35.13
C GLU A 146 -37.00 -53.95 34.22
N VAL A 147 -38.18 -53.88 33.60
CA VAL A 147 -38.61 -52.70 32.83
C VAL A 147 -39.46 -51.79 33.74
N GLU A 148 -38.90 -51.36 34.87
CA GLU A 148 -39.47 -50.27 35.66
C GLU A 148 -38.44 -49.16 35.84
N THR A 149 -38.82 -48.03 35.29
CA THR A 149 -38.16 -46.73 35.22
C THR A 149 -37.99 -46.07 36.60
N GLU A 150 -36.81 -45.51 36.86
CA GLU A 150 -36.65 -44.25 37.62
C GLU A 150 -35.89 -43.23 36.76
#